data_AF-A0A2M8PE02-F1
#
_entry.id   AF-A0A2M8PE02-F1
#
_cell.length_a   1.000
_cell.length_b   1.000
_cell.length_c   1.000
_cell.angle_alpha   90.00
_cell.angle_beta   90.00
_cell.angle_gamma   90.00
#
_symmetry.space_group_name_H-M   'P 1'
#
loop_
_entity.id
_entity.type
_entity.pdbx_description
1 polymer ?
#
loop_
_entity_poly.entity_id
_entity_poly.type
_entity_poly.pdbx_seq_one_letter_code
_entity_poly.pdbx_strand_id
1 'polypeptide(L)'
;MQSRSSYHILYVPPELSAEWLLVAARRYWQEFRPIVLSAPELLTLLPGRAALNVTVIARRDFATALLDDLRRRVPRARFDPLVYDTYHELQMTLDGRAALRQRFGTPE
;
A
#
# COMPACT_ATOMS: atom_id res chain seq x y z
N MET A 1 -10.47 -26.43 -4.69
CA MET A 1 -9.24 -25.61 -4.61
C MET A 1 -9.63 -24.29 -3.98
N GLN A 2 -9.36 -24.08 -2.68
CA GLN A 2 -9.80 -22.86 -1.99
C GLN A 2 -8.96 -21.69 -2.49
N SER A 3 -9.61 -20.68 -3.08
CA SER A 3 -9.01 -19.39 -3.41
C SER A 3 -8.36 -18.83 -2.14
N ARG A 4 -7.03 -18.72 -2.12
CA ARG A 4 -6.30 -18.10 -1.01
C ARG A 4 -6.75 -16.64 -0.94
N SER A 5 -7.58 -16.31 0.05
CA SER A 5 -7.98 -14.93 0.31
C SER A 5 -6.72 -14.06 0.38
N SER A 6 -6.65 -13.06 -0.49
CA SER A 6 -5.52 -12.15 -0.58
C SER A 6 -5.93 -10.84 0.06
N TYR A 7 -5.24 -10.43 1.11
CA TYR A 7 -5.40 -9.10 1.68
C TYR A 7 -4.67 -8.10 0.79
N HIS A 8 -5.38 -7.04 0.42
CA HIS A 8 -4.82 -5.87 -0.23
C HIS A 8 -4.78 -4.75 0.80
N ILE A 9 -3.56 -4.37 1.20
CA ILE A 9 -3.33 -3.31 2.16
C ILE A 9 -2.77 -2.09 1.44
N LEU A 10 -3.26 -0.90 1.81
CA LEU A 10 -2.62 0.37 1.53
C LEU A 10 -1.99 0.85 2.84
N TYR A 11 -0.67 0.73 2.94
CA TYR A 11 0.08 1.26 4.07
C TYR A 11 0.36 2.74 3.85
N VAL A 12 -0.14 3.57 4.75
CA VAL A 12 -0.03 5.03 4.73
C VAL A 12 0.80 5.46 5.94
N PRO A 13 2.02 5.98 5.75
CA PRO A 13 2.83 6.47 6.86
C PRO A 13 2.07 7.49 7.71
N PRO A 14 2.24 7.49 9.04
CA PRO A 14 1.49 8.37 9.94
C PRO A 14 1.79 9.86 9.72
N GLU A 15 2.90 10.20 9.04
CA GLU A 15 3.22 11.58 8.68
C GLU A 15 2.30 12.14 7.58
N LEU A 16 1.58 11.28 6.85
CA LEU A 16 0.53 11.69 5.92
C LEU A 16 -0.78 11.96 6.66
N SER A 17 -1.34 13.16 6.46
CA SER A 17 -2.61 13.54 7.07
C SER A 17 -3.77 12.67 6.57
N ALA A 18 -4.79 12.48 7.41
CA ALA A 18 -6.02 11.77 7.01
C ALA A 18 -6.73 12.46 5.82
N GLU A 19 -6.60 13.78 5.71
CA GLU A 19 -7.13 14.56 4.59
C GLU A 19 -6.50 14.14 3.26
N TRP A 20 -5.18 13.91 3.23
CA TRP A 20 -4.49 13.44 2.03
C TRP A 20 -5.10 12.12 1.54
N LEU A 21 -5.35 11.17 2.43
CA LEU A 21 -5.94 9.87 2.08
C LEU A 21 -7.33 10.02 1.44
N LEU A 22 -8.17 10.91 1.98
CA LEU A 22 -9.54 11.13 1.51
C LEU A 22 -9.60 11.76 0.11
N VAL A 23 -8.58 12.52 -0.27
CA VAL A 23 -8.51 13.21 -1.57
C VAL A 23 -7.68 12.42 -2.56
N ALA A 24 -6.39 12.23 -2.29
CA ALA A 24 -5.42 11.74 -3.25
C ALA A 24 -5.56 10.24 -3.54
N ALA A 25 -6.04 9.44 -2.59
CA ALA A 25 -6.24 8.01 -2.77
C ALA A 25 -7.69 7.64 -3.11
N ARG A 26 -8.60 8.61 -3.27
CA ARG A 26 -10.05 8.37 -3.37
C ARG A 26 -10.41 7.42 -4.51
N ARG A 27 -9.93 7.69 -5.72
CA ARG A 27 -10.24 6.87 -6.91
C ARG A 27 -9.68 5.46 -6.77
N TYR A 28 -8.44 5.34 -6.31
CA TYR A 28 -7.80 4.06 -6.04
C TYR A 28 -8.57 3.25 -4.98
N TRP A 29 -9.01 3.89 -3.90
CA TRP A 29 -9.79 3.23 -2.85
C TRP A 29 -11.16 2.78 -3.35
N GLN A 30 -11.84 3.60 -4.15
CA GLN A 30 -13.13 3.26 -4.73
C GLN A 30 -13.06 2.04 -5.66
N GLU A 31 -11.98 1.92 -6.44
CA GLU A 31 -11.77 0.82 -7.37
C GLU A 31 -11.36 -0.48 -6.65
N PHE A 32 -10.35 -0.43 -5.78
CA PHE A 32 -9.72 -1.65 -5.23
C PHE A 32 -10.07 -1.96 -3.78
N ARG A 33 -10.71 -1.03 -3.07
CA ARG A 33 -11.12 -1.12 -1.65
C ARG A 33 -10.04 -1.74 -0.73
N PRO A 34 -8.80 -1.22 -0.75
CA PRO A 34 -7.76 -1.72 0.14
C PRO A 34 -8.11 -1.44 1.61
N ILE A 35 -7.60 -2.29 2.49
CA ILE A 35 -7.58 -2.00 3.93
C ILE A 35 -6.48 -0.97 4.15
N VAL A 36 -6.81 0.16 4.77
CA VAL A 36 -5.83 1.21 5.05
C VAL A 36 -5.25 1.00 6.44
N LEU A 37 -3.92 0.94 6.55
CA LEU A 37 -3.20 0.83 7.82
C LEU A 37 -2.10 1.89 7.88
N SER A 38 -1.86 2.43 9.08
CA SER A 38 -0.79 3.41 9.34
C SER A 38 0.23 2.96 10.37
N ALA A 39 0.05 1.77 10.95
CA ALA A 39 0.94 1.18 11.93
C ALA A 39 1.48 -0.16 11.41
N PRO A 40 2.81 -0.33 11.26
CA PRO A 40 3.43 -1.59 10.83
C PRO A 40 3.04 -2.80 11.66
N GLU A 41 2.80 -2.61 12.96
CA GLU A 41 2.42 -3.65 13.91
C GLU A 41 1.11 -4.34 13.51
N LEU A 42 0.16 -3.60 12.93
CA LEU A 42 -1.12 -4.15 12.50
C LEU A 42 -0.99 -5.16 11.35
N LEU A 43 0.05 -5.05 10.52
CA LEU A 43 0.32 -6.02 9.46
C LEU A 43 0.68 -7.40 10.03
N THR A 44 1.30 -7.44 11.21
CA THR A 44 1.71 -8.69 11.88
C THR A 44 0.52 -9.46 12.45
N LEU A 45 -0.59 -8.76 12.74
CA LEU A 45 -1.81 -9.34 13.29
C LEU A 45 -2.67 -10.06 12.24
N LEU A 46 -2.39 -9.85 10.94
CA LEU A 46 -3.14 -10.48 9.87
C LEU A 46 -2.89 -12.00 9.85
N PRO A 47 -3.89 -12.84 9.52
CA PRO A 47 -3.73 -14.29 9.51
C PRO A 47 -2.60 -14.77 8.59
N GLY A 48 -1.72 -15.63 9.12
CA GLY A 48 -0.52 -16.14 8.43
C GLY A 48 -0.79 -16.90 7.11
N ARG A 49 -1.96 -17.53 7.00
CA ARG A 49 -2.38 -18.37 5.85
C ARG A 49 -2.78 -17.59 4.59
N ALA A 50 -3.12 -16.31 4.73
CA ALA A 50 -3.55 -15.47 3.60
C ALA A 50 -2.34 -14.95 2.80
N ALA A 51 -2.55 -14.64 1.52
CA ALA A 51 -1.57 -13.83 0.78
C ALA A 51 -1.71 -12.38 1.24
N LEU A 52 -0.59 -11.71 1.45
CA LEU A 52 -0.56 -10.33 1.95
C LEU A 52 0.19 -9.48 0.94
N ASN A 53 -0.55 -8.63 0.22
CA ASN A 53 0.00 -7.66 -0.71
C ASN A 53 -0.17 -6.27 -0.09
N VAL A 54 0.92 -5.51 0.00
CA VAL A 54 0.96 -4.22 0.69
C VAL A 54 1.49 -3.17 -0.27
N THR A 55 0.61 -2.26 -0.70
CA THR A 55 0.99 -1.03 -1.38
C THR A 55 1.54 -0.07 -0.32
N VAL A 56 2.83 0.24 -0.36
CA VAL A 56 3.52 1.06 0.66
C VAL A 56 3.72 2.45 0.11
N ILE A 57 3.04 3.44 0.66
CA ILE A 57 3.31 4.84 0.34
C ILE A 57 4.55 5.28 1.13
N ALA A 58 5.55 5.86 0.45
CA ALA A 58 6.77 6.32 1.13
C ALA A 58 7.39 7.54 0.44
N ARG A 59 7.87 8.51 1.21
CA ARG A 59 8.70 9.59 0.69
C ARG A 59 10.06 9.03 0.26
N ARG A 60 10.64 9.57 -0.83
CA ARG A 60 11.90 9.09 -1.41
C ARG A 60 13.05 8.98 -0.42
N ASP A 61 13.20 9.97 0.45
CA ASP A 61 14.26 10.04 1.47
C ASP A 61 14.14 8.95 2.54
N PHE A 62 12.95 8.40 2.77
CA PHE A 62 12.70 7.40 3.82
C PHE A 62 12.30 6.01 3.29
N ALA A 63 12.00 5.88 1.99
CA ALA A 63 11.44 4.66 1.40
C ALA A 63 12.27 3.40 1.66
N THR A 64 13.59 3.47 1.50
CA THR A 64 14.48 2.31 1.73
C THR A 64 14.42 1.83 3.18
N ALA A 65 14.56 2.75 4.15
CA ALA A 65 14.57 2.41 5.57
C ALA A 65 13.23 1.81 6.01
N LEU A 66 12.11 2.40 5.55
CA LEU A 66 10.77 1.90 5.81
C LEU A 66 10.55 0.50 5.23
N LEU A 67 10.91 0.28 3.96
CA LEU A 67 10.72 -1.01 3.32
C LEU A 67 11.54 -2.11 3.97
N ASP A 68 12.77 -1.82 4.38
CA ASP A 68 13.62 -2.77 5.08
C ASP A 68 13.04 -3.14 6.46
N ASP A 69 12.49 -2.16 7.19
CA ASP A 69 11.77 -2.42 8.43
C ASP A 69 10.53 -3.29 8.22
N LEU A 70 9.68 -2.94 7.26
CA LEU A 70 8.47 -3.71 6.94
C LEU A 70 8.78 -5.14 6.50
N ARG A 71 9.83 -5.35 5.69
CA ARG A 71 10.28 -6.68 5.25
C ARG A 71 10.78 -7.54 6.40
N ARG A 72 11.50 -6.96 7.36
CA ARG A 72 11.93 -7.68 8.58
C ARG A 72 10.74 -8.08 9.43
N ARG A 73 9.76 -7.20 9.60
CA ARG A 73 8.57 -7.42 10.44
C ARG A 73 7.59 -8.42 9.83
N VAL A 74 7.42 -8.37 8.51
CA VAL A 74 6.41 -9.17 7.79
C VAL A 74 7.02 -9.84 6.55
N PRO A 75 7.94 -10.82 6.72
CA PRO A 75 8.68 -11.41 5.59
C PRO A 75 7.79 -12.12 4.55
N ARG A 76 6.58 -12.53 4.96
CA ARG A 76 5.61 -13.21 4.09
C ARG A 76 4.83 -12.26 3.16
N ALA A 77 4.95 -10.95 3.34
CA ALA A 77 4.21 -9.96 2.56
C ALA A 77 4.94 -9.63 1.26
N ARG A 78 4.18 -9.44 0.18
CA ARG A 78 4.66 -8.81 -1.04
C ARG A 78 4.46 -7.30 -0.91
N PHE A 79 5.54 -6.54 -0.97
CA PHE A 79 5.50 -5.08 -0.90
C PHE A 79 5.57 -4.46 -2.30
N ASP A 80 4.64 -3.56 -2.58
CA ASP A 80 4.55 -2.72 -3.78
C ASP A 80 4.77 -1.26 -3.38
N PRO A 81 6.03 -0.77 -3.39
CA PRO A 81 6.33 0.58 -2.95
C PRO A 81 5.87 1.63 -3.97
N LEU A 82 5.14 2.63 -3.49
CA LEU A 82 4.85 3.88 -4.15
C LEU A 82 5.72 4.98 -3.55
N VAL A 83 6.90 5.14 -4.15
CA VAL A 83 7.88 6.16 -3.74
C VAL A 83 7.54 7.47 -4.44
N TYR A 84 7.43 8.55 -3.67
CA TYR A 84 7.07 9.86 -4.20
C TYR A 84 8.00 10.97 -3.67
N ASP A 85 8.13 12.03 -4.44
CA ASP A 85 8.78 13.27 -4.03
C ASP A 85 7.73 14.34 -3.67
N THR A 86 6.59 14.35 -4.37
CA THR A 86 5.47 15.25 -4.09
C THR A 86 4.13 14.52 -3.94
N TYR A 87 3.19 15.12 -3.20
CA TYR A 87 1.84 14.57 -3.08
C TYR A 87 1.07 14.54 -4.40
N HIS A 88 1.37 15.48 -5.30
CA HIS A 88 0.76 15.53 -6.63
C HIS A 88 1.16 14.32 -7.48
N GLU A 89 2.44 13.95 -7.49
CA GLU A 89 2.91 12.73 -8.18
C GLU A 89 2.26 11.46 -7.63
N LEU A 90 2.15 11.38 -6.31
CA LEU A 90 1.51 10.23 -5.67
C LEU A 90 0.03 10.12 -6.07
N GLN A 91 -0.70 11.24 -6.07
CA GLN A 91 -2.09 11.28 -6.52
C GLN A 91 -2.21 10.87 -7.99
N MET A 92 -1.40 11.43 -8.88
CA MET A 92 -1.41 11.07 -10.31
C MET A 92 -1.15 9.57 -10.51
N THR A 93 -0.24 8.99 -9.73
CA THR A 93 0.08 7.56 -9.78
C THR A 93 -1.09 6.69 -9.34
N LEU A 94 -1.73 7.03 -8.21
CA LEU A 94 -2.88 6.30 -7.70
C LEU A 94 -4.10 6.40 -8.63
N ASP A 95 -4.35 7.60 -9.19
CA ASP A 95 -5.40 7.83 -10.17
C ASP A 95 -5.15 7.05 -11.47
N GLY A 96 -3.92 7.07 -11.98
CA GLY A 96 -3.53 6.31 -13.17
C GLY A 96 -3.71 4.81 -12.97
N ARG A 97 -3.31 4.29 -11.81
CA ARG A 97 -3.55 2.89 -11.43
C ARG A 97 -5.02 2.52 -11.39
N ALA A 98 -5.86 3.37 -10.81
CA ALA A 98 -7.32 3.16 -10.79
C ALA A 98 -7.90 3.14 -12.21
N ALA A 99 -7.53 4.11 -13.05
CA ALA A 99 -8.00 4.21 -14.43
C ALA A 99 -7.59 3.01 -15.29
N LEU A 100 -6.38 2.49 -15.09
CA LEU A 100 -5.85 1.33 -15.80
C LEU A 100 -6.24 -0.02 -15.17
N ARG A 101 -7.05 -0.02 -14.10
CA ARG A 101 -7.37 -1.19 -13.28
C ARG A 101 -6.13 -1.96 -12.82
N GLN A 102 -5.04 -1.24 -12.62
CA GLN A 102 -3.76 -1.78 -12.18
C GLN A 102 -3.65 -1.67 -10.66
N ARG A 103 -4.05 -2.73 -9.95
CA ARG A 103 -4.01 -2.77 -8.49
C ARG A 103 -2.58 -2.58 -7.95
N PHE A 104 -1.60 -3.24 -8.55
CA PHE A 104 -0.20 -3.23 -8.12
C PHE A 104 0.74 -2.78 -9.25
N GLY A 105 1.91 -2.23 -8.89
CA GLY A 105 2.91 -1.71 -9.85
C GLY A 105 3.58 -2.77 -10.73
N THR A 106 3.43 -4.03 -10.38
CA THR A 106 3.94 -5.19 -11.14
C THR A 106 2.79 -6.04 -11.63
N PRO A 107 2.85 -6.60 -12.86
CA PRO A 107 1.83 -7.53 -13.36
C PRO A 107 1.60 -8.69 -12.38
N GLU A 108 0.34 -9.14 -12.28
CA GLU A 108 -0.05 -10.39 -11.61
C GLU A 108 0.15 -11.59 -12.56
#